data_AF-A0A5D4T8S3-F1
#
_entry.id   AF-A0A5D4T8S3-F1
#
_cell.length_a   1.000
_cell.length_b   1.000
_cell.length_c   1.000
_cell.angle_alpha   90.00
_cell.angle_beta   90.00
_cell.angle_gamma   90.00
#
_symmetry.space_group_name_H-M   'P 1'
#
loop_
_entity.id
_entity.type
_entity.pdbx_description
1 polymer ?
#
loop_
_entity_poly.entity_id
_entity_poly.type
_entity_poly.pdbx_seq_one_letter_code
_entity_poly.pdbx_strand_id
1 'polypeptide(L)'
;MTIIATYRREDIAIYIYDSLLTVKEPNKQLDASFKFIALEERIGIFLSGDVNLWKKVIDKLENKISFITVDNILDFDGIFRTELNKVVGESPSNRYTYSRALGFIRDDVNKRNLQFLLELNPGKGCLITEVPDGELKVIGSGSYVPDIEPLLKYKFDKLFVEYKKHLDLYHFASNCREEIEGLIQACGPSIYKILGISTVLSLAYIVGDYFIIIGEEREGGNFTKVKGHRHKFSTLKSEKGEVKLLDHLDKNKGYYLNIVFDTTPETSGEIFDPRFSYYAEDPLKYYCENSTVYWIDQWVEEDYQFLWRKIERVEYRKCNIRGKTVIIPHPNRHKIVSQWREKVGVFKIFDYQNIDEMYFSISKEQSEYFEKELASNIFNHAWLKKYITKYDLLYKPQSFWKKYKIVIRIKLSELRRFIKFR
;
A
#
# COMPACT_ATOMS: atom_id res chain seq x y z
N MET A 1 2.84 10.79 -10.27
CA MET A 1 2.47 9.43 -9.83
C MET A 1 2.76 9.40 -8.35
N THR A 2 1.81 8.94 -7.55
CA THR A 2 1.83 8.95 -6.09
C THR A 2 0.55 8.29 -5.56
N ILE A 3 0.52 7.92 -4.29
CA ILE A 3 -0.71 7.75 -3.51
C ILE A 3 -0.74 8.75 -2.35
N ILE A 4 -1.89 9.40 -2.17
CA ILE A 4 -2.22 10.17 -0.98
C ILE A 4 -3.65 9.84 -0.62
N ALA A 5 -3.87 9.43 0.62
CA ALA A 5 -5.17 9.09 1.17
C ALA A 5 -5.48 9.97 2.37
N THR A 6 -6.75 10.38 2.52
CA THR A 6 -7.25 10.95 3.77
C THR A 6 -8.54 10.30 4.20
N TYR A 7 -8.67 10.04 5.49
CA TYR A 7 -9.90 9.58 6.13
C TYR A 7 -10.31 10.60 7.17
N ARG A 8 -11.54 11.11 7.07
CA ARG A 8 -12.09 12.05 8.04
C ARG A 8 -13.12 11.34 8.90
N ARG A 9 -13.03 11.56 10.22
CA ARG A 9 -14.08 11.18 11.16
C ARG A 9 -14.15 12.17 12.31
N GLU A 10 -15.31 12.76 12.54
CA GLU A 10 -15.53 13.80 13.54
C GLU A 10 -14.55 14.97 13.31
N ASP A 11 -13.82 15.40 14.32
CA ASP A 11 -12.77 16.41 14.26
C ASP A 11 -11.37 15.84 13.94
N ILE A 12 -11.30 14.56 13.56
CA ILE A 12 -10.06 13.86 13.25
C ILE A 12 -9.95 13.64 11.74
N ALA A 13 -8.74 13.84 11.21
CA ALA A 13 -8.39 13.33 9.89
C ALA A 13 -7.01 12.70 9.87
N ILE A 14 -6.88 11.56 9.19
CA ILE A 14 -5.59 10.90 8.94
C ILE A 14 -5.18 11.19 7.50
N TYR A 15 -3.88 11.34 7.28
CA TYR A 15 -3.25 11.47 5.98
C TYR A 15 -2.15 10.42 5.84
N ILE A 16 -2.23 9.64 4.77
CA ILE A 16 -1.22 8.63 4.43
C ILE A 16 -0.72 8.94 3.03
N TYR A 17 0.58 9.06 2.86
CA TYR A 17 1.18 9.52 1.61
C TYR A 17 2.53 8.87 1.35
N ASP A 18 2.87 8.69 0.08
CA ASP A 18 4.18 8.18 -0.31
C ASP A 18 5.24 9.28 -0.47
N SER A 19 6.48 8.88 -0.72
CA SER A 19 7.61 9.79 -0.97
C SER A 19 8.19 9.69 -2.38
N LEU A 20 7.52 8.95 -3.27
CA LEU A 20 8.03 8.66 -4.59
C LEU A 20 7.88 9.87 -5.53
N LEU A 21 8.93 10.15 -6.28
CA LEU A 21 8.93 11.10 -7.38
C LEU A 21 9.16 10.36 -8.70
N THR A 22 8.52 10.81 -9.77
CA THR A 22 8.84 10.37 -11.13
C THR A 22 9.42 11.53 -11.92
N VAL A 23 10.70 11.43 -12.26
CA VAL A 23 11.43 12.38 -13.10
C VAL A 23 11.28 11.94 -14.55
N LYS A 24 10.64 12.74 -15.41
CA LYS A 24 10.34 12.36 -16.81
C LYS A 24 11.60 12.17 -17.66
N GLU A 25 12.64 12.93 -17.38
CA GLU A 25 13.93 12.91 -18.08
C GLU A 25 15.01 12.78 -16.98
N PRO A 26 15.57 11.59 -16.71
CA PRO A 26 15.75 10.44 -17.60
C PRO A 26 14.71 9.29 -17.45
N ASN A 27 13.46 9.57 -17.09
CA ASN A 27 12.41 8.58 -16.80
C ASN A 27 12.78 7.65 -15.63
N LYS A 28 13.03 8.26 -14.48
CA LYS A 28 13.45 7.57 -13.24
C LYS A 28 12.41 7.75 -12.14
N GLN A 29 12.23 6.71 -11.33
CA GLN A 29 11.50 6.77 -10.05
C GLN A 29 12.49 6.71 -8.89
N LEU A 30 12.26 7.52 -7.86
CA LEU A 30 13.11 7.61 -6.68
C LEU A 30 12.32 8.15 -5.48
N ASP A 31 12.63 7.68 -4.29
CA ASP A 31 12.07 8.17 -3.03
C ASP A 31 12.89 9.36 -2.53
N ALA A 32 12.42 10.58 -2.84
CA ALA A 32 13.10 11.82 -2.44
C ALA A 32 12.16 13.01 -2.28
N SER A 33 10.84 12.78 -2.17
CA SER A 33 9.86 13.85 -2.24
C SER A 33 8.92 13.85 -1.04
N PHE A 34 9.02 14.91 -0.24
CA PHE A 34 8.06 15.22 0.81
C PHE A 34 6.85 15.94 0.20
N LYS A 35 5.69 15.25 0.16
CA LYS A 35 4.48 15.69 -0.55
C LYS A 35 3.66 16.76 0.17
N PHE A 36 4.10 17.16 1.36
CA PHE A 36 3.37 18.08 2.22
C PHE A 36 3.93 19.50 2.09
N ILE A 37 3.04 20.47 2.07
CA ILE A 37 3.35 21.90 2.13
C ILE A 37 2.49 22.54 3.21
N ALA A 38 3.15 23.27 4.10
CA ALA A 38 2.48 24.18 5.03
C ALA A 38 2.43 25.57 4.42
N LEU A 39 1.24 26.17 4.40
CA LEU A 39 1.01 27.57 4.04
C LEU A 39 0.61 28.30 5.33
N GLU A 40 1.52 29.15 5.80
CA GLU A 40 1.55 29.61 7.20
C GLU A 40 1.49 28.43 8.19
N GLU A 41 1.06 28.70 9.41
CA GLU A 41 0.79 27.66 10.42
C GLU A 41 -0.64 27.11 10.31
N ARG A 42 -1.48 27.55 9.37
CA ARG A 42 -2.92 27.25 9.40
C ARG A 42 -3.39 26.29 8.31
N ILE A 43 -2.73 26.27 7.15
CA ILE A 43 -3.16 25.47 6.01
C ILE A 43 -2.09 24.44 5.68
N GLY A 44 -2.48 23.18 5.56
CA GLY A 44 -1.60 22.11 5.12
C GLY A 44 -2.16 21.43 3.88
N ILE A 45 -1.30 21.14 2.90
CA ILE A 45 -1.72 20.58 1.61
C ILE A 45 -0.79 19.45 1.19
N PHE A 46 -1.37 18.29 0.87
CA PHE A 46 -0.68 17.12 0.32
C PHE A 46 -0.86 17.06 -1.20
N LEU A 47 0.24 17.13 -1.95
CA LEU A 47 0.22 17.39 -3.39
C LEU A 47 0.36 16.14 -4.27
N SER A 48 -0.52 16.02 -5.26
CA SER A 48 -0.41 15.07 -6.35
C SER A 48 -0.51 15.76 -7.71
N GLY A 49 0.27 15.28 -8.69
CA GLY A 49 0.16 15.68 -10.09
C GLY A 49 1.39 16.42 -10.61
N ASP A 50 1.14 17.51 -11.32
CA ASP A 50 2.15 18.31 -11.99
C ASP A 50 2.88 19.25 -11.02
N VAL A 51 4.16 18.98 -10.79
CA VAL A 51 5.01 19.77 -9.88
C VAL A 51 5.12 21.23 -10.34
N ASN A 52 5.21 21.48 -11.66
CA ASN A 52 5.39 22.83 -12.18
C ASN A 52 4.11 23.67 -12.09
N LEU A 53 2.95 23.03 -12.20
CA LEU A 53 1.68 23.71 -11.94
C LEU A 53 1.56 24.08 -10.46
N TRP A 54 1.92 23.15 -9.57
CA TRP A 54 1.88 23.40 -8.13
C TRP A 54 2.80 24.54 -7.69
N LYS A 55 4.02 24.63 -8.22
CA LYS A 55 4.92 25.78 -7.96
C LYS A 55 4.21 27.11 -8.23
N LYS A 56 3.65 27.25 -9.44
CA LYS A 56 2.92 28.46 -9.84
C LYS A 56 1.73 28.78 -8.94
N VAL A 57 1.00 27.75 -8.52
CA VAL A 57 -0.18 27.90 -7.66
C VAL A 57 0.24 28.36 -6.26
N ILE A 58 1.23 27.71 -5.65
CA ILE A 58 1.68 28.04 -4.30
C ILE A 58 2.26 29.46 -4.24
N ASP A 59 3.13 29.84 -5.18
CA ASP A 59 3.71 31.21 -5.26
C ASP A 59 2.62 32.31 -5.27
N LYS A 60 1.46 32.01 -5.86
CA LYS A 60 0.32 32.94 -5.94
C LYS A 60 -0.51 32.96 -4.68
N LEU A 61 -0.69 31.81 -4.04
CA LEU A 61 -1.44 31.67 -2.79
C LEU A 61 -0.73 32.30 -1.59
N GLU A 62 0.60 32.23 -1.52
CA GLU A 62 1.37 32.77 -0.37
C GLU A 62 1.08 34.25 -0.08
N ASN A 63 0.80 35.05 -1.11
CA ASN A 63 0.51 36.48 -0.96
C ASN A 63 -0.92 36.78 -0.47
N LYS A 64 -1.80 35.78 -0.44
CA LYS A 64 -3.24 35.92 -0.13
C LYS A 64 -3.70 35.01 1.02
N ILE A 65 -2.78 34.21 1.55
CA ILE A 65 -3.05 33.16 2.52
C ILE A 65 -3.66 33.69 3.83
N SER A 66 -3.26 34.89 4.25
CA SER A 66 -3.76 35.54 5.48
C SER A 66 -5.27 35.80 5.46
N PHE A 67 -5.87 35.94 4.28
CA PHE A 67 -7.30 36.18 4.08
C PHE A 67 -8.14 34.90 3.99
N ILE A 68 -7.50 33.72 3.99
CA ILE A 68 -8.20 32.44 3.88
C ILE A 68 -8.50 31.93 5.29
N THR A 69 -9.76 31.57 5.52
CA THR A 69 -10.29 31.09 6.81
C THR A 69 -11.09 29.82 6.61
N VAL A 70 -11.37 29.11 7.71
CA VAL A 70 -12.24 27.91 7.67
C VAL A 70 -13.61 28.23 7.05
N ASP A 71 -14.13 29.43 7.30
CA ASP A 71 -15.45 29.85 6.82
C ASP A 71 -15.48 30.18 5.34
N ASN A 72 -14.35 30.59 4.73
CA ASN A 72 -14.33 31.06 3.33
C ASN A 72 -13.57 30.18 2.35
N ILE A 73 -12.88 29.14 2.81
CA ILE A 73 -12.03 28.30 1.95
C ILE A 73 -12.84 27.52 0.88
N LEU A 74 -14.10 27.21 1.19
CA LEU A 74 -15.02 26.50 0.29
C LEU A 74 -15.91 27.46 -0.51
N ASP A 75 -15.87 28.76 -0.22
CA ASP A 75 -16.76 29.74 -0.85
C ASP A 75 -16.50 29.81 -2.36
N PHE A 76 -17.59 29.83 -3.14
CA PHE A 76 -17.50 29.90 -4.59
C PHE A 76 -16.79 31.18 -5.07
N ASP A 77 -17.10 32.31 -4.45
CA ASP A 77 -16.47 33.61 -4.69
C ASP A 77 -15.34 33.91 -3.70
N GLY A 78 -14.93 32.90 -2.91
CA GLY A 78 -13.86 33.03 -1.93
C GLY A 78 -12.50 33.33 -2.57
N ILE A 79 -11.62 33.97 -1.80
CA ILE A 79 -10.30 34.39 -2.29
C ILE A 79 -9.45 33.19 -2.72
N PHE A 80 -9.56 32.07 -2.01
CA PHE A 80 -8.80 30.86 -2.31
C PHE A 80 -9.13 30.32 -3.70
N ARG A 81 -10.43 30.14 -3.99
CA ARG A 81 -10.91 29.64 -5.28
C ARG A 81 -10.66 30.62 -6.42
N THR A 82 -10.85 31.92 -6.17
CA THR A 82 -10.65 32.97 -7.18
C THR A 82 -9.21 33.01 -7.67
N GLU A 83 -8.24 32.99 -6.76
CA GLU A 83 -6.81 33.00 -7.13
C GLU A 83 -6.40 31.70 -7.83
N LEU A 84 -6.88 30.55 -7.34
CA LEU A 84 -6.65 29.27 -8.00
C LEU A 84 -7.22 29.23 -9.42
N ASN A 85 -8.45 29.69 -9.62
CA ASN A 85 -9.09 29.75 -10.94
C ASN A 85 -8.30 30.63 -11.92
N LYS A 86 -7.79 31.77 -11.46
CA LYS A 86 -6.97 32.66 -12.29
C LYS A 86 -5.72 31.94 -12.79
N VAL A 87 -4.93 31.39 -11.87
CA VAL A 87 -3.65 30.74 -12.20
C VAL A 87 -3.84 29.48 -13.05
N VAL A 88 -4.82 28.65 -12.69
CA VAL A 88 -5.06 27.37 -13.36
C VAL A 88 -5.80 27.56 -14.69
N GLY A 89 -6.70 28.54 -14.78
CA GLY A 89 -7.37 28.92 -16.03
C GLY A 89 -6.39 29.46 -17.08
N GLU A 90 -5.39 30.23 -16.66
CA GLU A 90 -4.32 30.74 -17.55
C GLU A 90 -3.27 29.67 -17.91
N SER A 91 -3.29 28.50 -17.25
CA SER A 91 -2.32 27.43 -17.47
C SER A 91 -2.79 26.44 -18.55
N PRO A 92 -2.13 26.34 -19.72
CA PRO A 92 -2.67 25.55 -20.84
C PRO A 92 -2.51 24.04 -20.63
N SER A 93 -3.53 23.27 -21.04
CA SER A 93 -3.64 21.82 -20.86
C SER A 93 -2.65 20.99 -21.69
N ASN A 94 -2.05 21.57 -22.73
CA ASN A 94 -0.98 20.93 -23.50
C ASN A 94 0.38 20.97 -22.76
N ARG A 95 0.55 21.85 -21.78
CA ARG A 95 1.80 22.03 -21.02
C ARG A 95 1.71 21.44 -19.62
N TYR A 96 0.54 21.53 -18.99
CA TYR A 96 0.32 21.09 -17.61
C TYR A 96 -0.66 19.93 -17.55
N THR A 97 -0.43 19.04 -16.60
CA THR A 97 -1.35 17.92 -16.34
C THR A 97 -2.28 18.20 -15.17
N TYR A 98 -3.40 17.49 -15.14
CA TYR A 98 -4.36 17.53 -14.04
C TYR A 98 -3.67 17.22 -12.70
N SER A 99 -3.96 18.05 -11.70
CA SER A 99 -3.37 17.99 -10.36
C SER A 99 -4.45 17.94 -9.30
N ARG A 100 -4.16 17.26 -8.19
CA ARG A 100 -5.07 17.14 -7.05
C ARG A 100 -4.32 17.36 -5.75
N ALA A 101 -5.01 17.84 -4.73
CA ALA A 101 -4.48 17.88 -3.39
C ALA A 101 -5.54 17.55 -2.35
N LEU A 102 -5.10 16.92 -1.26
CA LEU A 102 -5.88 16.79 -0.04
C LEU A 102 -5.31 17.78 0.96
N GLY A 103 -6.14 18.68 1.47
CA GLY A 103 -5.72 19.73 2.38
C GLY A 103 -6.55 19.78 3.65
N PHE A 104 -6.07 20.58 4.59
CA PHE A 104 -6.82 21.03 5.74
C PHE A 104 -6.54 22.51 6.01
N ILE A 105 -7.48 23.12 6.71
CA ILE A 105 -7.31 24.42 7.35
C ILE A 105 -7.70 24.31 8.82
N ARG A 106 -6.93 24.97 9.69
CA ARG A 106 -7.11 24.99 11.14
C ARG A 106 -7.65 26.34 11.59
N ASP A 107 -8.55 26.31 12.57
CA ASP A 107 -9.08 27.47 13.28
C ASP A 107 -8.76 27.28 14.76
N ASP A 108 -7.70 27.95 15.18
CA ASP A 108 -7.14 27.91 16.52
C ASP A 108 -8.02 28.63 17.55
N VAL A 109 -8.88 29.56 17.09
CA VAL A 109 -9.83 30.28 17.93
C VAL A 109 -10.99 29.37 18.31
N ASN A 110 -11.62 28.71 17.33
CA ASN A 110 -12.78 27.84 17.55
C ASN A 110 -12.39 26.36 17.77
N LYS A 111 -11.09 26.04 17.80
CA LYS A 111 -10.55 24.68 18.02
C LYS A 111 -11.11 23.65 17.04
N ARG A 112 -11.26 24.04 15.78
CA ARG A 112 -11.82 23.19 14.71
C ARG A 112 -10.90 23.13 13.50
N ASN A 113 -11.17 22.17 12.65
CA ASN A 113 -10.51 22.02 11.36
C ASN A 113 -11.53 21.71 10.26
N LEU A 114 -11.11 21.91 9.02
CA LEU A 114 -11.87 21.53 7.83
C LEU A 114 -10.92 20.88 6.83
N GLN A 115 -11.32 19.71 6.33
CA GLN A 115 -10.61 18.98 5.28
C GLN A 115 -11.25 19.24 3.92
N PHE A 116 -10.42 19.39 2.90
CA PHE A 116 -10.88 19.65 1.55
C PHE A 116 -10.07 18.89 0.50
N LEU A 117 -10.73 18.55 -0.60
CA LEU A 117 -10.15 18.08 -1.84
C LEU A 117 -10.09 19.25 -2.81
N LEU A 118 -8.90 19.46 -3.37
CA LEU A 118 -8.64 20.43 -4.42
C LEU A 118 -8.34 19.71 -5.73
N GLU A 119 -9.05 20.08 -6.79
CA GLU A 119 -8.85 19.56 -8.15
C GLU A 119 -8.51 20.70 -9.10
N LEU A 120 -7.34 20.62 -9.74
CA LEU A 120 -6.84 21.64 -10.66
C LEU A 120 -6.90 21.11 -12.10
N ASN A 121 -7.71 21.77 -12.92
CA ASN A 121 -7.90 21.45 -14.33
C ASN A 121 -7.28 22.56 -15.20
N PRO A 122 -6.04 22.38 -15.70
CA PRO A 122 -5.39 23.37 -16.56
C PRO A 122 -6.29 23.83 -17.72
N GLY A 123 -6.46 25.15 -17.85
CA GLY A 123 -7.29 25.79 -18.88
C GLY A 123 -8.78 25.83 -18.55
N LYS A 124 -9.20 25.24 -17.41
CA LYS A 124 -10.62 25.21 -16.97
C LYS A 124 -10.82 25.80 -15.58
N GLY A 125 -9.79 25.85 -14.74
CA GLY A 125 -9.85 26.36 -13.37
C GLY A 125 -9.78 25.25 -12.32
N CYS A 126 -10.40 25.46 -11.17
CA CYS A 126 -10.34 24.56 -10.03
C CYS A 126 -11.71 24.23 -9.43
N LEU A 127 -11.75 23.10 -8.72
CA LEU A 127 -12.85 22.69 -7.87
C LEU A 127 -12.31 22.43 -6.47
N ILE A 128 -13.01 22.96 -5.47
CA ILE A 128 -12.70 22.76 -4.05
C ILE A 128 -13.95 22.16 -3.42
N THR A 129 -13.79 21.00 -2.79
CA THR A 129 -14.89 20.30 -2.13
C THR A 129 -14.47 19.90 -0.73
N GLU A 130 -15.41 19.94 0.22
CA GLU A 130 -15.18 19.38 1.55
C GLU A 130 -14.97 17.87 1.45
N VAL A 131 -14.08 17.32 2.27
CA VAL A 131 -14.03 15.87 2.51
C VAL A 131 -15.06 15.56 3.59
N PRO A 132 -16.19 14.87 3.29
CA PRO A 132 -17.26 14.70 4.28
C PRO A 132 -16.85 13.85 5.47
N ASP A 133 -17.60 13.97 6.56
CA ASP A 133 -17.43 13.09 7.72
C ASP A 133 -17.65 11.61 7.36
N GLY A 134 -16.80 10.73 7.88
CA GLY A 134 -16.83 9.29 7.62
C GLY A 134 -16.38 8.88 6.22
N GLU A 135 -15.84 9.79 5.42
CA GLU A 135 -15.37 9.50 4.07
C GLU A 135 -13.86 9.28 4.01
N LEU A 136 -13.46 8.41 3.07
CA LEU A 136 -12.09 8.22 2.64
C LEU A 136 -11.95 8.77 1.23
N LYS A 137 -10.89 9.54 0.97
CA LYS A 137 -10.51 10.00 -0.36
C LYS A 137 -9.08 9.60 -0.68
N VAL A 138 -8.85 9.08 -1.87
CA VAL A 138 -7.54 8.70 -2.39
C VAL A 138 -7.28 9.46 -3.69
N ILE A 139 -6.19 10.21 -3.72
CA ILE A 139 -5.73 10.93 -4.91
C ILE A 139 -4.39 10.36 -5.42
N GLY A 140 -3.99 10.84 -6.59
CA GLY A 140 -2.82 10.33 -7.30
C GLY A 140 -3.12 9.12 -8.16
N SER A 141 -2.07 8.41 -8.56
CA SER A 141 -2.19 7.17 -9.32
C SER A 141 -2.55 5.97 -8.44
N GLY A 142 -2.34 6.06 -7.12
CA GLY A 142 -2.86 5.06 -6.18
C GLY A 142 -4.38 4.91 -6.20
N SER A 143 -5.12 5.93 -6.64
CA SER A 143 -6.57 5.84 -6.81
C SER A 143 -7.00 4.86 -7.94
N TYR A 144 -6.07 4.37 -8.77
CA TYR A 144 -6.36 3.35 -9.78
C TYR A 144 -6.29 1.91 -9.23
N VAL A 145 -5.84 1.72 -7.98
CA VAL A 145 -5.98 0.41 -7.32
C VAL A 145 -7.48 0.09 -7.25
N PRO A 146 -7.92 -1.07 -7.78
CA PRO A 146 -9.33 -1.39 -7.86
C PRO A 146 -10.02 -1.33 -6.49
N ASP A 147 -11.09 -0.53 -6.45
CA ASP A 147 -11.99 -0.39 -5.31
C ASP A 147 -11.29 0.00 -3.99
N ILE A 148 -10.14 0.68 -4.08
CA ILE A 148 -9.32 1.04 -2.93
C ILE A 148 -10.08 1.87 -1.89
N GLU A 149 -10.86 2.87 -2.34
CA GLU A 149 -11.64 3.72 -1.44
C GLU A 149 -12.70 2.96 -0.64
N PRO A 150 -13.66 2.25 -1.25
CA PRO A 150 -14.68 1.51 -0.48
C PRO A 150 -14.09 0.40 0.38
N LEU A 151 -13.05 -0.31 -0.09
CA LEU A 151 -12.39 -1.37 0.68
C LEU A 151 -11.71 -0.84 1.94
N LEU A 152 -10.99 0.28 1.83
CA LEU A 152 -10.32 0.90 2.96
C LEU A 152 -11.31 1.59 3.89
N LYS A 153 -12.31 2.30 3.36
CA LYS A 153 -13.33 2.98 4.18
C LYS A 153 -13.97 2.00 5.16
N TYR A 154 -14.40 0.83 4.68
CA TYR A 154 -14.99 -0.20 5.53
C TYR A 154 -14.05 -0.66 6.66
N LYS A 155 -12.76 -0.86 6.34
CA LYS A 155 -11.74 -1.27 7.32
C LYS A 155 -11.46 -0.16 8.34
N PHE A 156 -11.36 1.08 7.88
CA PHE A 156 -11.06 2.25 8.72
C PHE A 156 -12.23 2.58 9.65
N ASP A 157 -13.48 2.47 9.17
CA ASP A 157 -14.67 2.59 10.00
C ASP A 157 -14.63 1.57 11.16
N LYS A 158 -14.27 0.32 10.87
CA LYS A 158 -14.16 -0.73 11.90
C LYS A 158 -13.03 -0.45 12.89
N LEU A 159 -11.85 -0.07 12.40
CA LEU A 159 -10.70 0.30 13.24
C LEU A 159 -11.05 1.51 14.12
N PHE A 160 -11.72 2.52 13.57
CA PHE A 160 -12.12 3.70 14.35
C PHE A 160 -13.00 3.32 15.54
N VAL A 161 -13.98 2.43 15.35
CA VAL A 161 -14.84 1.95 16.46
C VAL A 161 -14.04 1.20 17.53
N GLU A 162 -13.03 0.43 17.14
CA GLU A 162 -12.15 -0.30 18.07
C GLU A 162 -11.27 0.65 18.89
N TYR A 163 -10.60 1.61 18.23
CA TYR A 163 -9.63 2.51 18.84
C TYR A 163 -10.25 3.72 19.54
N LYS A 164 -11.47 4.14 19.19
CA LYS A 164 -12.17 5.27 19.82
C LYS A 164 -12.29 5.10 21.33
N LYS A 165 -12.37 3.87 21.83
CA LYS A 165 -12.46 3.57 23.27
C LYS A 165 -11.18 3.89 24.05
N HIS A 166 -10.04 3.92 23.36
CA HIS A 166 -8.71 4.04 23.98
C HIS A 166 -7.99 5.34 23.62
N LEU A 167 -8.59 6.19 22.77
CA LEU A 167 -8.03 7.48 22.30
C LEU A 167 -6.62 7.38 21.71
N ASP A 168 -6.27 6.22 21.14
CA ASP A 168 -4.95 5.98 20.58
C ASP A 168 -4.91 6.28 19.07
N LEU A 169 -4.78 7.56 18.74
CA LEU A 169 -4.78 8.03 17.35
C LEU A 169 -3.56 7.52 16.56
N TYR A 170 -2.41 7.37 17.20
CA TYR A 170 -1.22 6.86 16.51
C TYR A 170 -1.41 5.42 16.07
N HIS A 171 -1.87 4.53 16.97
CA HIS A 171 -2.10 3.13 16.59
C HIS A 171 -3.23 2.99 15.57
N PHE A 172 -4.31 3.78 15.71
CA PHE A 172 -5.36 3.83 14.69
C PHE A 172 -4.80 4.22 13.31
N ALA A 173 -4.03 5.31 13.26
CA ALA A 173 -3.46 5.83 12.03
C ALA A 173 -2.39 4.89 11.43
N SER A 174 -1.58 4.23 12.26
CA SER A 174 -0.62 3.20 11.81
C SER A 174 -1.34 1.99 11.20
N ASN A 175 -2.39 1.48 11.83
CA ASN A 175 -3.18 0.36 11.27
C ASN A 175 -3.87 0.76 9.96
N CYS A 176 -4.41 1.97 9.87
CA CYS A 176 -4.96 2.48 8.62
C CYS A 176 -3.92 2.44 7.50
N ARG A 177 -2.68 2.84 7.77
CA ARG A 177 -1.58 2.74 6.81
C ARG A 177 -1.27 1.28 6.45
N GLU A 178 -1.18 0.38 7.42
CA GLU A 178 -0.93 -1.04 7.17
C GLU A 178 -1.99 -1.66 6.25
N GLU A 179 -3.25 -1.24 6.38
CA GLU A 179 -4.33 -1.68 5.48
C GLU A 179 -4.14 -1.15 4.06
N ILE A 180 -3.63 0.07 3.86
CA ILE A 180 -3.26 0.58 2.53
C ILE A 180 -2.09 -0.23 1.97
N GLU A 181 -1.03 -0.40 2.76
CA GLU A 181 0.16 -1.17 2.36
C GLU A 181 -0.23 -2.60 1.95
N GLY A 182 -1.07 -3.27 2.74
CA GLY A 182 -1.55 -4.62 2.50
C GLY A 182 -2.42 -4.75 1.24
N LEU A 183 -3.30 -3.78 0.96
CA LEU A 183 -4.08 -3.78 -0.29
C LEU A 183 -3.18 -3.58 -1.51
N ILE A 184 -2.21 -2.67 -1.45
CA ILE A 184 -1.27 -2.45 -2.56
C ILE A 184 -0.40 -3.70 -2.75
N GLN A 185 0.12 -4.29 -1.68
CA GLN A 185 0.92 -5.50 -1.74
C GLN A 185 0.14 -6.68 -2.32
N ALA A 186 -1.16 -6.82 -2.02
CA ALA A 186 -2.01 -7.87 -2.57
C ALA A 186 -2.13 -7.82 -4.11
N CYS A 187 -1.93 -6.63 -4.71
CA CYS A 187 -1.86 -6.45 -6.16
C CYS A 187 -0.53 -6.91 -6.78
N GLY A 188 0.49 -7.20 -5.97
CA GLY A 188 1.81 -7.65 -6.42
C GLY A 188 2.84 -6.54 -6.69
N PRO A 189 4.14 -6.89 -6.75
CA PRO A 189 5.25 -5.94 -6.76
C PRO A 189 5.27 -4.98 -7.95
N SER A 190 4.86 -5.41 -9.14
CA SER A 190 4.86 -4.52 -10.32
C SER A 190 3.99 -3.29 -10.13
N ILE A 191 3.00 -3.33 -9.22
CA ILE A 191 2.06 -2.23 -9.02
C ILE A 191 2.75 -0.96 -8.52
N TYR A 192 3.78 -1.09 -7.67
CA TYR A 192 4.55 0.04 -7.15
C TYR A 192 5.21 0.82 -8.29
N LYS A 193 5.74 0.12 -9.29
CA LYS A 193 6.34 0.74 -10.48
C LYS A 193 5.29 1.32 -11.44
N ILE A 194 4.24 0.54 -11.74
CA ILE A 194 3.16 0.92 -12.66
C ILE A 194 2.45 2.18 -12.18
N LEU A 195 2.11 2.23 -10.89
CA LEU A 195 1.43 3.37 -10.29
C LEU A 195 2.39 4.42 -9.75
N GLY A 196 3.69 4.15 -9.70
CA GLY A 196 4.68 5.04 -9.12
C GLY A 196 4.32 5.39 -7.67
N ILE A 197 4.25 4.36 -6.84
CA ILE A 197 3.96 4.43 -5.41
C ILE A 197 5.16 3.89 -4.64
N SER A 198 5.55 4.55 -3.56
CA SER A 198 6.61 4.04 -2.67
C SER A 198 6.16 2.78 -1.93
N THR A 199 7.11 1.90 -1.61
CA THR A 199 6.82 0.77 -0.73
C THR A 199 6.66 1.19 0.72
N VAL A 200 7.07 2.40 1.09
CA VAL A 200 6.95 2.92 2.45
C VAL A 200 6.03 4.14 2.43
N LEU A 201 5.00 4.13 3.28
CA LEU A 201 4.07 5.24 3.41
C LEU A 201 4.31 6.02 4.70
N SER A 202 4.30 7.33 4.56
CA SER A 202 4.36 8.29 5.67
C SER A 202 2.97 8.57 6.23
N LEU A 203 2.94 9.05 7.47
CA LEU A 203 1.71 9.27 8.23
C LEU A 203 1.68 10.68 8.81
N ALA A 204 0.52 11.31 8.72
CA ALA A 204 0.20 12.52 9.44
C ALA A 204 -1.26 12.46 9.89
N TYR A 205 -1.63 13.24 10.90
CA TYR A 205 -3.02 13.37 11.31
C TYR A 205 -3.30 14.74 11.91
N ILE A 206 -4.57 15.10 11.93
CA ILE A 206 -5.11 16.31 12.56
C ILE A 206 -6.20 15.91 13.54
N VAL A 207 -6.25 16.60 14.69
CA VAL A 207 -7.30 16.49 15.72
C VAL A 207 -7.54 17.87 16.31
N GLY A 208 -8.78 18.34 16.34
CA GLY A 208 -9.09 19.73 16.72
C GLY A 208 -8.30 20.75 15.88
N ASP A 209 -7.45 21.55 16.51
CA ASP A 209 -6.55 22.51 15.83
C ASP A 209 -5.09 22.02 15.76
N TYR A 210 -4.79 20.76 16.09
CA TYR A 210 -3.43 20.22 16.12
C TYR A 210 -3.15 19.34 14.91
N PHE A 211 -2.11 19.68 14.15
CA PHE A 211 -1.62 18.84 13.05
C PHE A 211 -0.25 18.27 13.39
N ILE A 212 -0.09 16.97 13.16
CA ILE A 212 1.12 16.22 13.50
C ILE A 212 1.56 15.41 12.27
N ILE A 213 2.84 15.54 11.92
CA ILE A 213 3.53 14.64 10.98
C ILE A 213 4.38 13.68 11.81
N ILE A 214 4.23 12.39 11.55
CA ILE A 214 4.86 11.35 12.36
C ILE A 214 6.20 10.95 11.75
N GLY A 215 7.27 11.13 12.54
CA GLY A 215 8.52 10.41 12.35
C GLY A 215 8.48 9.13 13.18
N GLU A 216 9.01 8.04 12.64
CA GLU A 216 8.95 6.72 13.28
C GLU A 216 10.08 5.81 12.83
N GLU A 217 10.38 4.82 13.67
CA GLU A 217 11.25 3.68 13.36
C GLU A 217 10.37 2.42 13.30
N ARG A 218 10.49 1.66 12.21
CA ARG A 218 9.80 0.39 11.99
C ARG A 218 10.81 -0.74 11.94
N GLU A 219 10.53 -1.80 12.68
CA GLU A 219 11.27 -3.06 12.64
C GLU A 219 10.29 -4.20 12.44
N GLY A 220 10.67 -5.17 11.61
CA GLY A 220 9.86 -6.34 11.35
C GLY A 220 10.60 -7.38 10.53
N GLY A 221 9.87 -8.39 10.07
CA GLY A 221 10.42 -9.34 9.13
C GLY A 221 9.37 -10.22 8.48
N ASN A 222 9.67 -10.63 7.25
CA ASN A 222 8.91 -11.61 6.50
C ASN A 222 9.63 -12.95 6.62
N PHE A 223 9.00 -13.95 7.22
CA PHE A 223 9.62 -15.23 7.51
C PHE A 223 8.87 -16.38 6.86
N THR A 224 9.51 -17.01 5.88
CA THR A 224 9.15 -18.36 5.40
C THR A 224 9.98 -19.38 6.20
N LYS A 225 9.63 -20.68 6.16
CA LYS A 225 10.47 -21.76 6.75
C LYS A 225 11.90 -21.83 6.18
N VAL A 226 12.13 -21.27 4.97
CA VAL A 226 13.40 -21.43 4.23
C VAL A 226 14.19 -20.11 4.18
N LYS A 227 13.52 -18.97 4.27
CA LYS A 227 14.10 -17.63 4.15
C LYS A 227 13.37 -16.66 5.07
N GLY A 228 14.11 -15.91 5.87
CA GLY A 228 13.62 -14.77 6.62
C GLY A 228 14.29 -13.50 6.14
N HIS A 229 13.52 -12.46 5.86
CA HIS A 229 14.03 -11.12 5.61
C HIS A 229 13.58 -10.19 6.73
N ARG A 230 14.53 -9.72 7.53
CA ARG A 230 14.28 -8.67 8.52
C ARG A 230 14.40 -7.33 7.84
N HIS A 231 13.58 -6.37 8.25
CA HIS A 231 13.68 -4.99 7.83
C HIS A 231 13.70 -4.09 9.06
N LYS A 232 14.49 -3.03 8.99
CA LYS A 232 14.52 -2.00 10.01
C LYS A 232 14.79 -0.66 9.33
N PHE A 233 13.84 0.26 9.38
CA PHE A 233 13.95 1.56 8.71
C PHE A 233 13.26 2.66 9.52
N SER A 234 13.58 3.92 9.25
CA SER A 234 12.93 5.06 9.90
C SER A 234 12.70 6.23 8.96
N THR A 235 11.70 7.05 9.32
CA THR A 235 11.47 8.40 8.78
C THR A 235 11.76 9.39 9.91
N LEU A 236 12.85 10.14 9.81
CA LEU A 236 13.30 11.07 10.86
C LEU A 236 13.39 12.50 10.33
N LYS A 237 13.31 13.47 11.24
CA LYS A 237 13.63 14.87 10.97
C LYS A 237 15.04 15.16 11.48
N SER A 238 15.92 15.68 10.63
CA SER A 238 17.26 16.12 11.00
C SER A 238 17.21 17.34 11.91
N GLU A 239 18.32 17.65 12.59
CA GLU A 239 18.44 18.88 13.41
C GLU A 239 18.22 20.16 12.58
N LYS A 240 18.49 20.12 11.27
CA LYS A 240 18.23 21.22 10.32
C LYS A 240 16.78 21.26 9.84
N GLY A 241 15.95 20.32 10.29
CA GLY A 241 14.55 20.21 9.93
C GLY A 241 14.25 19.41 8.66
N GLU A 242 15.27 18.80 8.04
CA GLU A 242 15.11 18.01 6.81
C GLU A 242 14.53 16.63 7.13
N VAL A 243 13.59 16.14 6.33
CA VAL A 243 13.03 14.80 6.53
C VAL A 243 13.91 13.78 5.81
N LYS A 244 14.21 12.64 6.45
CA LYS A 244 15.10 11.60 5.95
C LYS A 244 14.48 10.22 6.09
N LEU A 245 14.56 9.41 5.04
CA LEU A 245 14.34 7.96 5.08
C LEU A 245 15.66 7.26 5.33
N LEU A 246 15.70 6.34 6.30
CA LEU A 246 16.91 5.61 6.68
C LEU A 246 16.66 4.11 6.70
N ASP A 247 17.47 3.35 5.98
CA ASP A 247 17.59 1.90 6.17
C ASP A 247 18.64 1.63 7.25
N HIS A 248 18.26 0.95 8.33
CA HIS A 248 19.19 0.62 9.41
C HIS A 248 19.97 -0.67 9.17
N LEU A 249 19.58 -1.47 8.18
CA LEU A 249 20.28 -2.69 7.78
C LEU A 249 21.33 -2.42 6.70
N ASP A 250 21.08 -1.42 5.84
CA ASP A 250 22.07 -0.89 4.90
C ASP A 250 22.51 0.51 5.34
N LYS A 251 23.60 0.59 6.12
CA LYS A 251 24.12 1.84 6.71
C LYS A 251 24.45 2.94 5.70
N ASN A 252 24.52 2.61 4.41
CA ASN A 252 24.79 3.56 3.33
C ASN A 252 23.52 4.08 2.64
N LYS A 253 22.34 3.54 2.97
CA LYS A 253 21.06 3.93 2.36
C LYS A 253 20.27 4.86 3.26
N GLY A 254 20.49 6.16 3.05
CA GLY A 254 19.67 7.22 3.61
C GLY A 254 19.34 8.26 2.57
N TYR A 255 18.08 8.66 2.48
CA TYR A 255 17.57 9.57 1.45
C TYR A 255 16.92 10.79 2.11
N TYR A 256 17.36 11.98 1.71
CA TYR A 256 16.69 13.21 2.12
C TYR A 256 15.43 13.39 1.26
N LEU A 257 14.32 13.63 1.92
CA LEU A 257 13.07 13.97 1.28
C LEU A 257 13.03 15.48 1.12
N ASN A 258 13.26 15.93 -0.11
CA ASN A 258 13.12 17.33 -0.47
C ASN A 258 11.64 17.67 -0.58
N ILE A 259 11.27 18.92 -0.26
CA ILE A 259 9.95 19.42 -0.62
C ILE A 259 9.81 19.24 -2.13
N VAL A 260 8.62 18.83 -2.59
CA VAL A 260 8.30 18.54 -4.01
C VAL A 260 8.87 19.57 -5.00
N PHE A 261 9.06 20.82 -4.58
CA PHE A 261 9.51 21.92 -5.42
C PHE A 261 11.03 22.04 -5.58
N ASP A 262 11.82 21.45 -4.69
CA ASP A 262 13.28 21.61 -4.71
C ASP A 262 13.98 20.50 -5.51
N THR A 263 13.21 19.58 -6.08
CA THR A 263 13.76 18.43 -6.81
C THR A 263 14.20 18.86 -8.21
N THR A 264 15.51 18.81 -8.47
CA THR A 264 16.12 18.96 -9.81
C THR A 264 16.30 17.60 -10.48
N PRO A 265 16.55 17.52 -11.80
CA PRO A 265 16.89 16.26 -12.47
C PRO A 265 18.12 15.54 -11.87
N GLU A 266 18.98 16.30 -11.18
CA GLU A 266 20.18 15.83 -10.48
C GLU A 266 19.90 15.27 -9.08
N THR A 267 18.63 15.30 -8.62
CA THR A 267 18.25 14.77 -7.31
C THR A 267 18.72 13.33 -7.18
N SER A 268 19.71 13.12 -6.30
CA SER A 268 20.19 11.79 -5.96
C SER A 268 19.11 11.05 -5.18
N GLY A 269 18.94 9.77 -5.48
CA GLY A 269 17.90 8.96 -4.87
C GLY A 269 17.71 7.65 -5.60
N GLU A 270 17.20 6.66 -4.89
CA GLU A 270 16.83 5.35 -5.40
C GLU A 270 15.44 5.01 -4.87
N ILE A 271 14.91 3.89 -5.33
CA ILE A 271 13.69 3.33 -4.77
C ILE A 271 14.03 2.77 -3.38
N PHE A 272 13.33 3.26 -2.36
CA PHE A 272 13.45 2.80 -0.99
C PHE A 272 12.55 1.56 -0.79
N ASP A 273 13.17 0.39 -0.72
CA ASP A 273 12.47 -0.89 -0.52
C ASP A 273 13.13 -1.74 0.58
N PRO A 274 13.08 -1.30 1.85
CA PRO A 274 13.68 -2.04 2.96
C PRO A 274 12.98 -3.39 3.21
N ARG A 275 11.74 -3.54 2.73
CA ARG A 275 10.92 -4.75 2.89
C ARG A 275 11.10 -5.76 1.76
N PHE A 276 11.88 -5.43 0.73
CA PHE A 276 12.05 -6.25 -0.48
C PHE A 276 10.72 -6.54 -1.17
N SER A 277 9.77 -5.62 -1.05
CA SER A 277 8.44 -5.70 -1.63
C SER A 277 8.50 -5.84 -3.16
N TYR A 278 9.51 -5.33 -3.85
CA TYR A 278 9.66 -5.49 -5.31
C TYR A 278 10.07 -6.91 -5.76
N TYR A 279 10.56 -7.75 -4.84
CA TYR A 279 11.09 -9.08 -5.16
C TYR A 279 10.10 -10.21 -4.91
N ALA A 280 8.88 -9.89 -4.48
CA ALA A 280 7.80 -10.86 -4.28
C ALA A 280 7.38 -11.56 -5.59
N GLU A 281 6.62 -12.64 -5.47
CA GLU A 281 5.98 -13.26 -6.63
C GLU A 281 4.87 -12.34 -7.15
N ASP A 282 4.76 -12.25 -8.47
CA ASP A 282 3.92 -11.25 -9.12
C ASP A 282 2.80 -11.91 -9.94
N PRO A 283 1.51 -11.68 -9.62
CA PRO A 283 0.39 -12.23 -10.37
C PRO A 283 0.36 -11.75 -11.84
N LEU A 284 0.92 -10.59 -12.17
CA LEU A 284 0.97 -10.12 -13.55
C LEU A 284 1.88 -10.96 -14.45
N LYS A 285 2.87 -11.68 -13.89
CA LYS A 285 3.73 -12.60 -14.66
C LYS A 285 2.94 -13.79 -15.23
N TYR A 286 1.80 -14.12 -14.62
CA TYR A 286 0.96 -15.26 -14.98
C TYR A 286 -0.29 -14.83 -15.77
N TYR A 287 -0.54 -13.52 -15.87
CA TYR A 287 -1.69 -12.97 -16.57
C TYR A 287 -1.58 -13.19 -18.09
N CYS A 288 -2.64 -13.73 -18.67
CA CYS A 288 -2.87 -13.77 -20.11
C CYS A 288 -4.37 -13.59 -20.36
N GLU A 289 -4.76 -13.00 -21.49
CA GLU A 289 -6.17 -12.74 -21.78
C GLU A 289 -7.02 -14.02 -21.87
N ASN A 290 -6.40 -15.18 -22.13
CA ASN A 290 -7.06 -16.49 -22.26
C ASN A 290 -6.86 -17.41 -21.05
N SER A 291 -6.33 -16.89 -19.93
CA SER A 291 -6.15 -17.65 -18.70
C SER A 291 -6.83 -17.00 -17.51
N THR A 292 -7.03 -17.80 -16.47
CA THR A 292 -7.41 -17.38 -15.13
C THR A 292 -6.22 -17.65 -14.21
N VAL A 293 -5.82 -16.63 -13.43
CA VAL A 293 -4.72 -16.75 -12.49
C VAL A 293 -5.26 -17.06 -11.10
N TYR A 294 -4.61 -17.99 -10.44
CA TYR A 294 -4.91 -18.40 -9.08
C TYR A 294 -3.69 -18.17 -8.19
N TRP A 295 -3.97 -17.84 -6.94
CA TRP A 295 -3.00 -17.78 -5.86
C TRP A 295 -3.24 -18.97 -4.93
N ILE A 296 -2.17 -19.64 -4.52
CA ILE A 296 -2.19 -20.73 -3.55
C ILE A 296 -1.25 -20.43 -2.39
N ASP A 297 -1.76 -20.69 -1.19
CA ASP A 297 -1.02 -20.66 0.07
C ASP A 297 -1.18 -22.02 0.75
N GLN A 298 -0.06 -22.55 1.23
CA GLN A 298 0.03 -23.85 1.86
C GLN A 298 0.91 -23.79 3.12
N TRP A 299 0.34 -24.23 4.23
CA TRP A 299 1.03 -24.30 5.51
C TRP A 299 1.03 -25.72 6.10
N VAL A 300 2.20 -26.19 6.51
CA VAL A 300 2.42 -27.53 7.08
C VAL A 300 2.77 -27.40 8.57
N GLU A 301 1.87 -27.89 9.41
CA GLU A 301 2.06 -28.07 10.85
C GLU A 301 2.57 -29.48 11.12
N GLU A 302 3.88 -29.65 11.16
CA GLU A 302 4.52 -30.97 11.32
C GLU A 302 4.17 -31.61 12.67
N ASP A 303 4.19 -30.81 13.76
CA ASP A 303 3.94 -31.29 15.12
C ASP A 303 2.52 -31.84 15.28
N TYR A 304 1.54 -31.20 14.63
CA TYR A 304 0.13 -31.58 14.70
C TYR A 304 -0.33 -32.43 13.52
N GLN A 305 0.57 -32.64 12.54
CA GLN A 305 0.33 -33.38 11.32
C GLN A 305 -0.85 -32.82 10.50
N PHE A 306 -0.94 -31.49 10.44
CA PHE A 306 -1.96 -30.82 9.64
C PHE A 306 -1.36 -30.12 8.44
N LEU A 307 -2.09 -30.24 7.34
CA LEU A 307 -1.86 -29.47 6.13
C LEU A 307 -3.01 -28.49 5.94
N TRP A 308 -2.66 -27.24 5.76
CA TRP A 308 -3.58 -26.17 5.41
C TRP A 308 -3.37 -25.80 3.95
N ARG A 309 -4.47 -25.58 3.24
CA ARG A 309 -4.44 -25.07 1.87
C ARG A 309 -5.54 -24.04 1.64
N LYS A 310 -5.17 -22.96 0.98
CA LYS A 310 -6.04 -21.88 0.55
C LYS A 310 -5.79 -21.60 -0.92
N ILE A 311 -6.85 -21.48 -1.71
CA ILE A 311 -6.76 -21.13 -3.13
C ILE A 311 -7.76 -20.04 -3.45
N GLU A 312 -7.28 -18.96 -4.03
CA GLU A 312 -8.08 -17.81 -4.44
C GLU A 312 -7.82 -17.48 -5.90
N ARG A 313 -8.84 -17.01 -6.61
CA ARG A 313 -8.73 -16.49 -7.97
C ARG A 313 -8.32 -15.02 -7.92
N VAL A 314 -7.33 -14.66 -8.71
CA VAL A 314 -6.90 -13.26 -8.90
C VAL A 314 -7.75 -12.66 -10.02
N GLU A 315 -8.41 -11.55 -9.71
CA GLU A 315 -9.15 -10.76 -10.69
C GLU A 315 -8.28 -9.60 -11.19
N TYR A 316 -8.60 -9.04 -12.34
CA TYR A 316 -7.82 -7.98 -12.96
C TYR A 316 -8.74 -6.90 -13.50
N ARG A 317 -8.29 -5.64 -13.43
CA ARG A 317 -8.99 -4.48 -13.98
C ARG A 317 -8.14 -3.81 -15.05
N LYS A 318 -8.78 -3.47 -16.18
CA LYS A 318 -8.21 -2.61 -17.21
C LYS A 318 -8.41 -1.15 -16.78
N CYS A 319 -7.31 -0.42 -16.62
CA CYS A 319 -7.32 1.00 -16.23
C CYS A 319 -6.61 1.84 -17.30
N ASN A 320 -7.09 3.05 -17.57
CA ASN A 320 -6.39 4.01 -18.43
C ASN A 320 -5.59 4.99 -17.57
N ILE A 321 -4.27 4.89 -17.60
CA ILE A 321 -3.37 5.77 -16.88
C ILE A 321 -2.56 6.58 -17.90
N ARG A 322 -2.80 7.89 -17.94
CA ARG A 322 -2.10 8.82 -18.84
C ARG A 322 -2.19 8.41 -20.32
N GLY A 323 -3.37 7.97 -20.76
CA GLY A 323 -3.61 7.55 -22.14
C GLY A 323 -3.12 6.14 -22.46
N LYS A 324 -2.57 5.39 -21.50
CA LYS A 324 -2.13 4.02 -21.67
C LYS A 324 -3.04 3.07 -20.89
N THR A 325 -3.54 2.03 -21.56
CA THR A 325 -4.24 0.94 -20.90
C THR A 325 -3.25 0.07 -20.15
N VAL A 326 -3.47 -0.09 -18.85
CA VAL A 326 -2.70 -0.97 -17.97
C VAL A 326 -3.62 -2.00 -17.31
N ILE A 327 -3.07 -3.16 -17.01
CA ILE A 327 -3.76 -4.22 -16.26
C ILE A 327 -3.31 -4.13 -14.81
N ILE A 328 -4.26 -4.06 -13.89
CA ILE A 328 -4.00 -4.01 -12.45
C ILE A 328 -4.70 -5.20 -11.79
N PRO A 329 -3.97 -6.06 -11.05
CA PRO A 329 -4.59 -7.10 -10.24
C PRO A 329 -5.50 -6.48 -9.18
N HIS A 330 -6.63 -7.13 -8.92
CA HIS A 330 -7.58 -6.72 -7.92
C HIS A 330 -7.07 -7.14 -6.53
N PRO A 331 -7.05 -6.25 -5.52
CA PRO A 331 -6.52 -6.59 -4.21
C PRO A 331 -7.42 -7.57 -3.44
N ASN A 332 -8.74 -7.51 -3.67
CA ASN A 332 -9.68 -8.49 -3.15
C ASN A 332 -9.73 -9.69 -4.10
N ARG A 333 -9.17 -10.83 -3.68
CA ARG A 333 -9.16 -12.07 -4.46
C ARG A 333 -10.44 -12.85 -4.22
N HIS A 334 -10.94 -13.52 -5.26
CA HIS A 334 -12.14 -14.33 -5.14
C HIS A 334 -11.82 -15.67 -4.50
N LYS A 335 -12.38 -15.93 -3.30
CA LYS A 335 -12.12 -17.15 -2.54
C LYS A 335 -12.79 -18.35 -3.21
N ILE A 336 -12.00 -19.22 -3.82
CA ILE A 336 -12.50 -20.52 -4.31
C ILE A 336 -12.54 -21.51 -3.15
N VAL A 337 -11.45 -21.56 -2.37
CA VAL A 337 -11.38 -22.32 -1.12
C VAL A 337 -10.79 -21.45 -0.02
N SER A 338 -11.63 -21.08 0.94
CA SER A 338 -11.33 -20.10 1.98
C SER A 338 -10.21 -20.54 2.93
N GLN A 339 -10.24 -21.80 3.41
CA GLN A 339 -9.18 -22.48 4.15
C GLN A 339 -9.62 -23.91 4.43
N TRP A 340 -8.89 -24.92 3.94
CA TRP A 340 -9.15 -26.33 4.27
C TRP A 340 -7.99 -26.91 5.07
N ARG A 341 -8.35 -27.73 6.06
CA ARG A 341 -7.42 -28.43 6.94
C ARG A 341 -7.60 -29.93 6.79
N GLU A 342 -6.51 -30.65 6.54
CA GLU A 342 -6.52 -32.10 6.55
C GLU A 342 -5.45 -32.64 7.48
N LYS A 343 -5.80 -33.69 8.24
CA LYS A 343 -4.84 -34.46 9.01
C LYS A 343 -4.11 -35.42 8.07
N VAL A 344 -2.80 -35.24 7.98
CA VAL A 344 -1.92 -36.04 7.12
C VAL A 344 -1.18 -37.07 7.97
N GLY A 345 -0.89 -38.25 7.44
CA GLY A 345 -0.09 -39.23 8.18
C GLY A 345 1.31 -38.72 8.50
N VAL A 346 1.87 -39.12 9.66
CA VAL A 346 3.20 -38.71 10.18
C VAL A 346 4.29 -38.75 9.11
N PHE A 347 4.35 -39.78 8.27
CA PHE A 347 5.40 -39.89 7.24
C PHE A 347 5.10 -39.11 5.96
N LYS A 348 3.83 -38.81 5.68
CA LYS A 348 3.42 -38.06 4.49
C LYS A 348 3.55 -36.55 4.70
N ILE A 349 3.42 -36.05 5.94
CA ILE A 349 3.51 -34.61 6.22
C ILE A 349 4.85 -34.00 5.74
N PHE A 350 5.93 -34.77 5.83
CA PHE A 350 7.27 -34.36 5.39
C PHE A 350 7.46 -34.28 3.86
N ASP A 351 6.50 -34.76 3.08
CA ASP A 351 6.51 -34.58 1.62
C ASP A 351 5.98 -33.20 1.21
N TYR A 352 5.20 -32.54 2.07
CA TYR A 352 4.68 -31.21 1.79
C TYR A 352 5.70 -30.14 2.15
N GLN A 353 5.65 -29.01 1.47
CA GLN A 353 6.46 -27.82 1.75
C GLN A 353 5.56 -26.65 2.09
N ASN A 354 6.00 -25.74 2.96
CA ASN A 354 5.28 -24.47 3.13
C ASN A 354 5.52 -23.61 1.89
N ILE A 355 4.47 -23.00 1.39
CA ILE A 355 4.52 -22.00 0.32
C ILE A 355 3.65 -20.83 0.73
N ASP A 356 4.27 -19.68 0.96
CA ASP A 356 3.57 -18.47 1.38
C ASP A 356 2.89 -17.78 0.17
N GLU A 357 3.56 -17.72 -0.98
CA GLU A 357 3.00 -17.11 -2.19
C GLU A 357 3.42 -17.88 -3.44
N MET A 358 2.45 -18.49 -4.11
CA MET A 358 2.63 -19.05 -5.44
C MET A 358 1.41 -18.72 -6.31
N TYR A 359 1.69 -18.34 -7.55
CA TYR A 359 0.67 -18.14 -8.56
C TYR A 359 0.80 -19.17 -9.66
N PHE A 360 -0.32 -19.52 -10.28
CA PHE A 360 -0.39 -20.38 -11.46
C PHE A 360 -1.57 -19.94 -12.32
N SER A 361 -1.51 -20.30 -13.61
CA SER A 361 -2.57 -19.97 -14.56
C SER A 361 -3.18 -21.24 -15.14
N ILE A 362 -4.50 -21.22 -15.30
CA ILE A 362 -5.29 -22.26 -15.98
C ILE A 362 -5.97 -21.59 -17.18
N SER A 363 -6.15 -22.30 -18.29
CA SER A 363 -6.92 -21.75 -19.41
C SER A 363 -8.38 -21.47 -18.99
N LYS A 364 -9.01 -20.45 -19.58
CA LYS A 364 -10.41 -20.12 -19.27
C LYS A 364 -11.40 -21.27 -19.53
N GLU A 365 -11.10 -22.13 -20.49
CA GLU A 365 -11.91 -23.32 -20.79
C GLU A 365 -11.88 -24.35 -19.64
N GLN A 366 -10.79 -24.40 -18.88
CA GLN A 366 -10.59 -25.36 -17.79
C GLN A 366 -10.88 -24.77 -16.40
N SER A 367 -10.93 -23.44 -16.27
CA SER A 367 -11.07 -22.75 -14.98
C SER A 367 -12.38 -23.09 -14.28
N GLU A 368 -13.50 -23.10 -15.00
CA GLU A 368 -14.82 -23.42 -14.44
C GLU A 368 -14.87 -24.85 -13.87
N TYR A 369 -14.34 -25.82 -14.62
CA TYR A 369 -14.24 -27.20 -14.16
C TYR A 369 -13.30 -27.33 -12.96
N PHE A 370 -12.15 -26.65 -13.00
CA PHE A 370 -11.21 -26.63 -11.88
C PHE A 370 -11.89 -26.09 -10.62
N GLU A 371 -12.56 -24.94 -10.68
CA GLU A 371 -13.23 -24.33 -9.53
C GLU A 371 -14.33 -25.23 -8.96
N LYS A 372 -15.13 -25.86 -9.83
CA LYS A 372 -16.22 -26.77 -9.42
C LYS A 372 -15.71 -28.02 -8.69
N GLU A 373 -14.63 -28.62 -9.19
CA GLU A 373 -14.11 -29.89 -8.68
C GLU A 373 -13.04 -29.71 -7.60
N LEU A 374 -12.57 -28.48 -7.36
CA LEU A 374 -11.45 -28.20 -6.46
C LEU A 374 -11.73 -28.65 -5.04
N ALA A 375 -12.93 -28.42 -4.50
CA ALA A 375 -13.26 -28.80 -3.13
C ALA A 375 -13.02 -30.30 -2.89
N SER A 376 -13.54 -31.16 -3.77
CA SER A 376 -13.38 -32.61 -3.68
C SER A 376 -11.94 -33.09 -3.95
N ASN A 377 -11.12 -32.26 -4.61
CA ASN A 377 -9.78 -32.63 -5.06
C ASN A 377 -8.66 -31.79 -4.43
N ILE A 378 -8.96 -30.97 -3.42
CA ILE A 378 -7.98 -30.03 -2.86
C ILE A 378 -6.77 -30.72 -2.26
N PHE A 379 -6.80 -32.02 -1.95
CA PHE A 379 -5.63 -32.80 -1.53
C PHE A 379 -5.28 -33.96 -2.48
N ASN A 380 -5.95 -34.06 -3.63
CA ASN A 380 -5.66 -35.05 -4.67
C ASN A 380 -4.45 -34.63 -5.51
N HIS A 381 -3.28 -35.17 -5.19
CA HIS A 381 -2.02 -34.85 -5.89
C HIS A 381 -2.07 -35.07 -7.40
N ALA A 382 -2.65 -36.18 -7.85
CA ALA A 382 -2.71 -36.53 -9.26
C ALA A 382 -3.60 -35.57 -10.03
N TRP A 383 -4.68 -35.09 -9.39
CA TRP A 383 -5.57 -34.10 -9.98
C TRP A 383 -4.92 -32.71 -10.01
N LEU A 384 -4.37 -32.23 -8.89
CA LEU A 384 -3.78 -30.89 -8.79
C LEU A 384 -2.56 -30.72 -9.71
N LYS A 385 -1.74 -31.77 -9.88
CA LYS A 385 -0.57 -31.74 -10.77
C LYS A 385 -0.95 -31.49 -12.24
N LYS A 386 -2.20 -31.76 -12.65
CA LYS A 386 -2.67 -31.45 -14.01
C LYS A 386 -2.86 -29.95 -14.24
N TYR A 387 -3.12 -29.18 -13.19
CA TYR A 387 -3.51 -27.77 -13.28
C TYR A 387 -2.45 -26.82 -12.73
N ILE A 388 -1.77 -27.20 -11.66
CA ILE A 388 -0.77 -26.35 -10.99
C ILE A 388 0.60 -26.57 -11.62
N THR A 389 1.07 -25.57 -12.36
CA THR A 389 2.44 -25.55 -12.88
C THR A 389 3.44 -25.54 -11.71
N LYS A 390 4.54 -26.30 -11.81
CA LYS A 390 5.53 -26.47 -10.71
C LYS A 390 4.94 -27.03 -9.41
N TYR A 391 3.96 -27.95 -9.50
CA TYR A 391 3.36 -28.62 -8.34
C TYR A 391 4.37 -29.29 -7.39
N ASP A 392 5.54 -29.67 -7.90
CA ASP A 392 6.66 -30.22 -7.14
C ASP A 392 7.21 -29.27 -6.06
N LEU A 393 6.93 -27.97 -6.16
CA LEU A 393 7.21 -27.00 -5.10
C LEU A 393 6.30 -27.25 -3.88
N LEU A 394 5.04 -27.62 -4.07
CA LEU A 394 4.07 -27.87 -3.00
C LEU A 394 4.26 -29.24 -2.36
N TYR A 395 4.70 -30.22 -3.15
CA TYR A 395 4.80 -31.62 -2.75
C TYR A 395 6.00 -32.31 -3.41
N LYS A 396 6.96 -32.71 -2.59
CA LYS A 396 8.18 -33.38 -3.01
C LYS A 396 8.39 -34.66 -2.19
N PRO A 397 8.09 -35.84 -2.76
CA PRO A 397 8.31 -37.11 -2.08
C PRO A 397 9.73 -37.24 -1.56
N GLN A 398 9.88 -37.41 -0.25
CA GLN A 398 11.16 -37.68 0.39
C GLN A 398 11.38 -39.18 0.55
N SER A 399 12.65 -39.62 0.53
CA SER A 399 12.98 -41.01 0.80
C SER A 399 12.59 -41.41 2.23
N PHE A 400 12.16 -42.67 2.39
CA PHE A 400 11.74 -43.22 3.69
C PHE A 400 12.76 -42.97 4.80
N TRP A 401 14.05 -43.22 4.51
CA TRP A 401 15.14 -43.03 5.47
C TRP A 401 15.31 -41.57 5.92
N LYS A 402 15.06 -40.61 5.03
CA LYS A 402 15.13 -39.19 5.39
C LYS A 402 13.99 -38.80 6.33
N LYS A 403 12.77 -39.28 6.05
CA LYS A 403 11.59 -39.10 6.91
C LYS A 403 11.77 -39.75 8.27
N TYR A 404 12.25 -40.99 8.30
CA TYR A 404 12.47 -41.75 9.53
C TYR A 404 13.47 -41.07 10.47
N LYS A 405 14.56 -40.52 9.92
CA LYS A 405 15.53 -39.71 10.68
C LYS A 405 14.90 -38.44 11.29
N ILE A 406 14.01 -37.76 10.56
CA ILE A 406 13.32 -36.55 11.06
C ILE A 406 12.41 -36.93 12.24
N VAL A 407 11.60 -37.98 12.10
CA VAL A 407 10.70 -38.45 13.17
C VAL A 407 11.46 -38.82 14.43
N ILE A 408 12.56 -39.57 14.32
CA ILE A 408 13.41 -39.91 15.47
C ILE A 408 13.95 -38.64 16.13
N ARG A 409 14.45 -37.69 15.35
CA ARG A 409 14.99 -36.43 15.87
C ARG A 409 13.94 -35.63 16.66
N ILE A 410 12.71 -35.56 16.17
CA ILE A 410 11.59 -34.87 16.85
C ILE A 410 11.28 -35.58 18.16
N LYS A 411 11.07 -36.90 18.15
CA LYS A 411 10.78 -37.68 19.37
C LYS A 411 11.90 -37.58 20.42
N LEU A 412 13.15 -37.59 20.00
CA LEU A 412 14.29 -37.39 20.90
C LEU A 412 14.33 -35.97 21.48
N SER A 413 13.87 -34.96 20.73
CA SER A 413 13.81 -33.58 21.20
C SER A 413 12.69 -33.37 22.23
N GLU A 414 11.54 -34.00 22.03
CA GLU A 414 10.42 -34.04 22.99
C GLU A 414 10.84 -34.76 24.27
N LEU A 415 11.49 -35.92 24.13
CA LEU A 415 12.02 -36.67 25.27
C LEU A 415 13.02 -35.84 26.07
N ARG A 416 13.91 -35.09 25.41
CA ARG A 416 14.85 -34.17 26.09
C ARG A 416 14.15 -33.01 26.79
N ARG A 417 13.07 -32.45 26.22
CA ARG A 417 12.26 -31.42 26.89
C ARG A 417 11.57 -32.00 28.13
N PHE A 418 11.02 -33.20 28.02
CA PHE A 418 10.38 -33.90 29.14
C PHE A 418 11.36 -34.20 30.28
N ILE A 419 12.58 -34.64 29.95
CA ILE A 419 13.64 -34.89 30.94
C ILE A 419 14.13 -33.59 31.60
N LYS A 420 14.19 -32.46 30.89
CA LYS A 420 14.55 -31.15 31.48
C LYS A 420 13.48 -30.54 32.37
N PHE A 421 12.23 -30.98 32.23
CA PHE A 421 11.08 -30.47 33.00
C PHE A 421 10.85 -31.25 34.30
N ARG A 422 11.47 -32.43 34.43
CA ARG A 422 11.62 -33.18 35.68
C ARG A 422 12.93 -32.80 36.34
#